data_AF-A0A1X7TMZ8-F1
#
_entry.id   AF-A0A1X7TMZ8-F1
#
_cell.length_a   1.000
_cell.length_b   1.000
_cell.length_c   1.000
_cell.angle_alpha   90.00
_cell.angle_beta   90.00
_cell.angle_gamma   90.00
#
_symmetry.space_group_name_H-M   'P 1'
#
loop_
_entity.id
_entity.type
_entity.pdbx_description
1 polymer ?
#
loop_
_entity_poly.entity_id
_entity_poly.type
_entity_poly.pdbx_seq_one_letter_code
_entity_poly.pdbx_strand_id
1 'polypeptide(L)'
;MRKDRVYKLNVSFDADSCDINGADCGCPGGRGPSASCKHIAALCYAFLNFCELGSLPDFLTCTDRLQEWNRPRKKNLDPIPVTAIREHQQSITCPSISPRCSRIPSMYDPRPQNLR
;
A
#
# COMPACT_ATOMS: atom_id res chain seq x y z
N MET A 1 -15.09 -4.31 -8.07
CA MET A 1 -15.03 -3.64 -9.39
C MET A 1 -14.44 -4.66 -10.34
N ARG A 2 -15.10 -4.98 -11.45
CA ARG A 2 -14.54 -5.91 -12.43
C ARG A 2 -13.34 -5.24 -13.11
N LYS A 3 -12.17 -5.89 -13.15
CA LYS A 3 -10.90 -5.28 -13.62
C LYS A 3 -10.88 -5.03 -15.13
N ASP A 4 -11.66 -5.80 -15.87
CA ASP A 4 -11.85 -5.79 -17.32
C ASP A 4 -12.87 -4.73 -17.79
N ARG A 5 -13.56 -4.05 -16.86
CA ARG A 5 -14.61 -3.10 -17.21
C ARG A 5 -14.13 -1.67 -17.11
N VAL A 6 -14.09 -0.99 -18.25
CA VAL A 6 -13.84 0.45 -18.34
C VAL A 6 -15.13 1.21 -18.08
N TYR A 7 -15.10 2.18 -17.16
CA TYR A 7 -16.21 3.10 -16.91
C TYR A 7 -15.92 4.44 -17.58
N LYS A 8 -16.85 4.92 -18.40
CA LYS A 8 -16.82 6.30 -18.90
C LYS A 8 -17.37 7.22 -17.80
N LEU A 9 -16.58 8.23 -17.46
CA LEU A 9 -16.90 9.24 -16.46
C LEU A 9 -16.94 10.60 -17.16
N ASN A 10 -17.97 11.39 -16.86
CA ASN A 10 -18.06 12.79 -17.28
C ASN A 10 -18.12 13.62 -16.00
N VAL A 11 -17.20 14.57 -15.84
CA VAL A 11 -17.20 15.50 -14.69
C VAL A 11 -16.94 16.89 -15.23
N SER A 12 -17.78 17.84 -14.84
CA SER A 12 -17.64 19.26 -15.16
C SER A 12 -17.24 20.01 -13.89
N PHE A 13 -16.15 20.77 -13.99
CA PHE A 13 -15.66 21.64 -12.93
C PHE A 13 -16.03 23.09 -13.25
N ASP A 14 -16.26 23.86 -12.21
CA ASP A 14 -16.26 25.31 -12.30
C ASP A 14 -14.84 25.82 -12.53
N ALA A 15 -14.68 26.82 -13.39
CA ALA A 15 -13.37 27.31 -13.78
C ALA A 15 -12.68 28.10 -12.67
N ASP A 16 -13.46 28.78 -11.82
CA ASP A 16 -12.93 29.69 -10.81
C ASP A 16 -12.82 29.01 -9.44
N SER A 17 -13.85 28.28 -9.03
CA SER A 17 -13.88 27.60 -7.72
C SER A 17 -13.29 26.18 -7.73
N CYS A 18 -13.08 25.58 -8.91
CA CYS A 18 -12.77 24.15 -9.05
C CYS A 18 -13.80 23.20 -8.42
N ASP A 19 -15.00 23.71 -8.12
CA ASP A 19 -16.09 22.89 -7.59
C ASP A 19 -16.71 22.01 -8.68
N ILE A 20 -17.22 20.85 -8.28
CA ILE A 20 -17.86 19.91 -9.21
C ILE A 20 -19.30 20.38 -9.44
N ASN A 21 -19.54 20.98 -10.61
CA ASN A 21 -20.87 21.43 -11.03
C ASN A 21 -21.76 20.28 -11.51
N GLY A 22 -21.16 19.18 -11.94
CA GLY A 22 -21.89 18.03 -12.46
C GLY A 22 -20.98 16.83 -12.66
N ALA A 23 -21.51 15.65 -12.41
CA ALA A 23 -20.82 14.40 -12.64
C ALA A 23 -21.81 13.32 -13.09
N ASP A 24 -21.42 12.49 -14.06
CA ASP A 24 -22.17 11.34 -14.55
C ASP A 24 -21.22 10.15 -14.79
N CYS A 25 -21.72 8.95 -14.50
CA CYS A 25 -21.00 7.70 -14.62
C CYS A 25 -21.97 6.58 -15.06
N GLY A 26 -21.55 5.77 -16.05
CA GLY A 26 -22.35 4.64 -16.54
C GLY A 26 -22.60 3.49 -15.54
N CYS A 27 -22.20 3.62 -14.28
CA CYS A 27 -22.48 2.63 -13.24
C CYS A 27 -23.86 2.85 -12.59
N PRO A 28 -24.48 1.82 -11.99
CA PRO A 28 -25.82 1.96 -11.40
C PRO A 28 -25.93 3.06 -10.33
N GLY A 29 -24.86 3.29 -9.56
CA GLY A 29 -24.83 4.29 -8.49
C GLY A 29 -24.32 5.67 -8.92
N GLY A 30 -24.13 5.90 -10.23
CA GLY A 30 -23.55 7.13 -10.74
C GLY A 30 -24.29 7.73 -11.92
N ARG A 31 -25.57 7.39 -12.11
CA ARG A 31 -26.38 7.95 -13.19
C ARG A 31 -26.95 9.31 -12.78
N GLY A 32 -26.93 10.25 -13.70
CA GLY A 32 -27.54 11.58 -13.51
C GLY A 32 -26.53 12.64 -13.09
N PRO A 33 -26.91 13.92 -13.10
CA PRO A 33 -25.99 15.06 -13.05
C PRO A 33 -25.28 15.27 -11.70
N SER A 34 -25.78 14.67 -10.63
CA SER A 34 -25.22 14.74 -9.27
C SER A 34 -24.65 13.40 -8.81
N ALA A 35 -24.07 12.64 -9.74
CA ALA A 35 -23.56 11.31 -9.45
C ALA A 35 -22.46 11.32 -8.39
N SER A 36 -22.60 10.47 -7.38
CA SER A 36 -21.67 10.35 -6.25
C SER A 36 -21.13 8.92 -6.09
N CYS A 37 -20.83 8.27 -7.21
CA CYS A 37 -20.35 6.90 -7.19
C CYS A 37 -18.86 6.80 -6.82
N LYS A 38 -18.45 5.61 -6.36
CA LYS A 38 -17.04 5.31 -6.05
C LYS A 38 -16.07 5.55 -7.20
N HIS A 39 -16.52 5.49 -8.46
CA HIS A 39 -15.66 5.75 -9.61
C HIS A 39 -15.36 7.24 -9.74
N ILE A 40 -16.33 8.10 -9.46
CA ILE A 40 -16.15 9.55 -9.44
C ILE A 40 -15.25 9.92 -8.25
N ALA A 41 -15.48 9.34 -7.08
CA ALA A 41 -14.60 9.54 -5.93
C ALA A 41 -13.15 9.12 -6.21
N ALA A 42 -12.94 7.98 -6.89
CA ALA A 42 -11.61 7.53 -7.30
C ALA A 42 -10.95 8.49 -8.30
N LEU A 43 -11.71 9.07 -9.22
CA LEU A 43 -11.21 10.10 -10.14
C LEU A 43 -10.79 11.37 -9.40
N CYS A 44 -11.62 11.87 -8.47
CA CYS A 44 -11.28 13.03 -7.64
C CYS A 44 -10.02 12.78 -6.81
N TYR A 45 -9.89 11.58 -6.23
CA TYR A 45 -8.69 11.18 -5.51
C TYR A 45 -7.45 11.18 -6.42
N ALA A 46 -7.57 10.68 -7.66
CA ALA A 46 -6.48 10.71 -8.62
C ALA A 46 -6.05 12.14 -8.98
N PHE A 47 -6.99 13.08 -9.14
CA PHE A 47 -6.67 14.49 -9.37
C PHE A 47 -5.94 15.12 -8.18
N LEU A 48 -6.41 14.90 -6.95
CA LEU A 48 -5.75 15.41 -5.76
C LEU A 48 -4.30 14.90 -5.67
N ASN A 49 -4.10 13.58 -5.85
CA ASN A 49 -2.75 13.02 -5.87
C ASN A 49 -1.89 13.59 -6.98
N PHE A 50 -2.45 13.83 -8.17
CA PHE A 50 -1.71 14.44 -9.27
C PHE A 50 -1.27 15.87 -8.94
N CYS A 51 -2.16 16.66 -8.33
CA CYS A 51 -1.82 18.01 -7.89
C CYS A 51 -0.72 18.02 -6.83
N GLU A 52 -0.70 17.03 -5.92
CA GLU A 52 0.32 16.92 -4.88
C GLU A 52 1.67 16.39 -5.40
N LEU A 53 1.66 15.37 -6.26
CA LEU A 53 2.85 14.64 -6.70
C LEU A 53 3.42 15.14 -8.03
N GLY A 54 2.67 15.94 -8.79
CA GLY A 54 2.99 16.35 -10.16
C GLY A 54 3.05 15.20 -11.17
N SER A 55 2.70 13.99 -10.76
CA SER A 55 2.70 12.78 -11.58
C SER A 55 1.68 11.77 -11.07
N LEU A 56 1.13 10.95 -11.96
CA LEU A 56 0.30 9.83 -11.57
C LEU A 56 1.21 8.65 -11.22
N PRO A 57 1.02 7.99 -10.06
CA PRO A 57 1.78 6.80 -9.73
C PRO A 57 1.46 5.69 -10.73
N ASP A 58 2.48 4.89 -11.07
CA ASP A 58 2.29 3.70 -11.89
C ASP A 58 1.21 2.81 -11.26
N PHE A 59 0.30 2.29 -12.09
CA PHE A 59 -0.78 1.42 -11.65
C PHE A 59 -0.24 0.01 -11.35
N LEU A 60 0.54 -0.08 -10.27
CA LEU A 60 1.17 -1.31 -9.82
C LEU A 60 0.34 -1.92 -8.71
N THR A 61 -0.19 -3.11 -8.97
CA THR A 61 -0.73 -3.98 -7.94
C THR A 61 0.40 -4.52 -7.06
N CYS A 62 0.09 -4.94 -5.83
CA CYS A 62 1.06 -5.53 -4.91
C CYS A 62 1.73 -6.82 -5.45
N THR A 63 1.21 -7.39 -6.54
CA THR A 63 1.78 -8.54 -7.25
C THR A 63 2.58 -8.16 -8.50
N ASP A 64 2.48 -6.91 -8.99
CA ASP A 64 3.23 -6.47 -10.17
C ASP A 64 4.71 -6.21 -9.85
N ARG A 65 5.03 -5.94 -8.57
CA ARG A 65 6.40 -5.90 -8.07
C ARG A 65 6.77 -7.21 -7.40
N LEU A 66 7.96 -7.73 -7.71
CA LEU A 66 8.49 -8.92 -7.05
C LEU A 66 8.61 -8.66 -5.55
N GLN A 67 7.95 -9.48 -4.74
CA GLN A 67 7.98 -9.40 -3.27
C GLN A 67 9.42 -9.18 -2.76
N GLU A 68 9.63 -8.11 -2.00
CA GLU A 68 10.97 -7.73 -1.53
C GLU A 68 11.29 -8.29 -0.15
N TRP A 69 10.27 -8.46 0.70
CA TRP A 69 10.44 -8.81 2.12
C TRP A 69 10.78 -10.29 2.35
N ASN A 70 10.15 -11.20 1.61
CA ASN A 70 10.40 -12.64 1.71
C ASN A 70 10.90 -13.15 0.36
N ARG A 71 12.15 -12.82 0.05
CA ARG A 71 12.91 -13.37 -1.08
C ARG A 71 13.73 -14.57 -0.58
N PRO A 72 13.48 -15.80 -1.08
CA PRO A 72 14.36 -16.92 -0.82
C PRO A 72 15.80 -16.57 -1.19
N ARG A 73 16.77 -17.01 -0.38
CA ARG A 73 18.18 -16.79 -0.67
C ARG A 73 18.55 -17.48 -1.97
N LYS A 74 19.34 -16.80 -2.81
CA LYS A 74 19.87 -17.37 -4.08
C LYS A 74 20.83 -18.53 -3.87
N LYS A 75 21.44 -18.63 -2.69
CA LYS A 75 22.39 -19.70 -2.34
C LYS A 75 21.70 -20.68 -1.40
N ASN A 76 21.84 -21.96 -1.72
CA ASN A 76 21.57 -23.02 -0.78
C ASN A 76 22.57 -22.88 0.37
N LEU A 77 22.06 -22.80 1.60
CA LEU A 77 22.91 -22.91 2.78
C LEU A 77 23.13 -24.38 3.06
N ASP A 78 24.35 -24.72 3.46
CA ASP A 78 24.62 -26.06 3.95
C ASP A 78 23.77 -26.31 5.21
N PRO A 79 23.20 -27.52 5.38
CA PRO A 79 22.47 -27.87 6.58
C PRO A 79 23.36 -27.65 7.80
N ILE A 80 22.91 -26.82 8.74
CA ILE A 80 23.54 -26.70 10.05
C ILE A 80 22.84 -27.62 11.04
N PRO A 81 23.59 -28.26 11.96
CA PRO A 81 22.98 -29.01 13.04
C PRO A 81 22.15 -28.07 13.93
N VAL A 82 21.04 -28.57 14.47
CA VAL A 82 20.11 -27.79 15.31
C VAL A 82 20.84 -27.13 16.50
N THR A 83 21.88 -27.79 17.02
CA THR A 83 22.73 -27.29 18.10
C THR A 83 23.49 -26.00 17.73
N ALA A 84 23.82 -25.79 16.45
CA ALA A 84 24.61 -24.66 15.98
C ALA A 84 23.76 -23.45 15.53
N ILE A 85 22.42 -23.53 15.61
CA ILE A 85 21.53 -22.42 15.19
C ILE A 85 21.84 -21.13 15.95
N ARG A 86 22.12 -21.23 17.25
CA ARG A 86 22.32 -20.09 18.14
C ARG A 86 23.59 -19.32 17.82
N GLU A 87 24.67 -20.04 17.53
CA GLU A 87 25.96 -19.47 17.13
C GLU A 87 25.88 -18.81 15.75
N HIS A 88 25.14 -19.44 14.82
CA HIS A 88 24.89 -18.88 13.51
C HIS A 88 24.11 -17.55 13.59
N GLN A 89 23.07 -17.47 14.42
CA GLN A 89 22.34 -16.21 14.64
C GLN A 89 23.25 -15.10 15.18
N GLN A 90 24.09 -15.41 16.17
CA GLN A 90 25.05 -14.46 16.74
C GLN A 90 26.04 -13.92 15.69
N SER A 91 26.47 -14.76 14.75
CA SER A 91 27.35 -14.35 13.64
C SER A 91 26.67 -13.44 12.59
N ILE A 92 25.36 -13.58 12.39
CA ILE A 92 24.58 -12.74 11.45
C ILE A 92 24.30 -11.36 12.06
N THR A 93 24.15 -11.29 13.38
CA THR A 93 23.98 -10.02 14.08
C THR A 93 25.33 -9.29 14.10
N CYS A 94 25.49 -8.24 13.28
CA CYS A 94 26.69 -7.41 13.32
C CYS A 94 26.96 -6.91 14.76
N PRO A 95 28.18 -7.05 15.30
CA PRO A 95 28.54 -6.46 16.59
C PRO A 95 28.55 -4.91 16.58
N SER A 96 28.43 -4.29 15.40
CA SER A 96 28.48 -2.83 15.20
C SER A 96 27.16 -2.11 15.42
N ILE A 97 26.06 -2.81 15.74
CA ILE A 97 24.88 -2.13 16.26
C ILE A 97 25.21 -1.73 17.69
N SER A 98 25.59 -0.45 17.85
CA SER A 98 25.72 0.20 19.15
C SER A 98 24.58 -0.21 20.09
N PRO A 99 24.79 -0.26 21.42
CA PRO A 99 23.73 -0.57 22.38
C PRO A 99 22.60 0.50 22.44
N ARG A 100 22.55 1.42 21.47
CA ARG A 100 21.45 2.35 21.18
C ARG A 100 20.69 1.97 19.90
N CYS A 101 20.40 0.70 19.68
CA CYS A 101 19.07 0.43 19.13
C CYS A 101 18.14 0.58 20.32
N SER A 102 17.57 1.77 20.50
CA SER A 102 16.50 2.01 21.44
C SER A 102 15.53 0.84 21.28
N ARG A 103 15.34 0.07 22.35
CA ARG A 103 14.18 -0.78 22.48
C ARG A 103 13.02 0.15 22.18
N ILE A 104 12.45 0.07 20.98
CA ILE A 104 11.13 0.60 20.73
C ILE A 104 10.31 -0.10 21.82
N PRO A 105 9.74 0.62 22.79
CA PRO A 105 8.79 0.00 23.67
C PRO A 105 7.71 -0.52 22.70
N SER A 106 7.60 -1.84 22.59
CA SER A 106 6.46 -2.46 21.95
C SER A 106 5.25 -2.10 22.80
N MET A 107 4.77 -0.86 22.69
CA MET A 107 3.64 -0.33 23.43
C MET A 107 2.34 -1.03 23.04
N TYR A 108 2.38 -1.87 22.00
CA TYR A 108 1.26 -2.67 21.56
C TYR A 108 1.68 -4.13 21.36
N ASP A 109 1.44 -4.96 22.37
CA ASP A 109 1.41 -6.41 22.22
C ASP A 109 -0.04 -6.84 21.87
N PRO A 110 -0.32 -7.31 20.63
CA PRO A 110 -1.66 -7.69 20.20
C PRO A 110 -2.18 -8.97 20.87
N ARG A 111 -1.36 -9.68 21.67
CA ARG A 111 -1.83 -10.85 22.41
C ARG A 111 -2.85 -10.45 23.50
N PRO A 112 -3.90 -11.26 23.70
CA PRO A 112 -4.86 -11.03 24.77
C PRO A 112 -4.14 -11.11 26.13
N GLN A 113 -4.62 -10.33 27.12
CA GLN A 113 -3.90 -10.09 28.38
C GLN A 113 -3.56 -11.35 29.16
N ASN A 114 -4.35 -12.42 29.01
CA ASN A 114 -4.12 -13.72 29.61
C ASN A 114 -2.94 -14.50 29.00
N LEU A 115 -2.36 -14.01 27.90
CA LEU A 115 -1.24 -14.63 27.19
C LEU A 115 -0.04 -13.68 27.03
N ARG A 116 -0.05 -12.52 27.70
CA ARG A 116 1.07 -11.57 27.68
C ARG A 116 2.24 -12.06 28.50
#